data_AF-A0AAN5IFS8-F1
#
_entry.id   AF-A0AAN5IFS8-F1
#
_cell.length_a   1.000
_cell.length_b   1.000
_cell.length_c   1.000
_cell.angle_alpha   90.00
_cell.angle_beta   90.00
_cell.angle_gamma   90.00
#
_symmetry.space_group_name_H-M   'P 1'
#
loop_
_entity.id
_entity.type
_entity.pdbx_description
1 polymer ?
#
loop_
_entity_poly.entity_id
_entity_poly.type
_entity_poly.pdbx_seq_one_letter_code
_entity_poly.pdbx_strand_id
1 'polypeptide(L)'
;LAGLVIVYSAPMTAVDSSDVSAFLSQLALNDENRGKDGQVVVAYQNQASGKTFDHDNAPNPLFTSVDSALLAQPTYKSLISLVNLFDSQDADKADPETPDRHAASLGFIDDISTTKVFNDAWTYLHYVGIASSDYSEFRKQLYTLWFSVFARNQAVGSSGFKATFVGEYLNEKVVGLTNWIRFALLEQVNGVNYHGWFERQFDVQLSLQFGLELPVGEKQAMKSNLLLSTSPEFEFMAYSVCILSGNSACSLMIAGNKVILNVDTVTVSGNRVISVAYPSIGATSATTTKKPATKAPIDEELQTLVDNMRAQDDDKPSSSQYKLSWGDKLGSNPKPSGKDLISDVDESLFTKPVYADLKKVYDNGILNPDVCVNETDYNSGFKRSILQSLLDTWSTTKPFALMHDFLVQRGKLSADLTTFKQFLTTFWFGTYTRCTDDKAQIGSSGFEHVFSGEFKGDIIDGHHNWMKYYINQKAGDINYYGYYTNDDQLTGTFEYDWAERNKKTGGMLFGTSPAFDFSLFTACSMTHTGEAACRFMLDGYELAVTAYTQECAAGGLCLSTSYPEDNL
;
A
#
# COMPACT_ATOMS: atom_id res chain seq x y z
N LEU A 1 34.00 16.36 6.19
CA LEU A 1 33.24 17.34 7.00
C LEU A 1 32.79 18.47 6.10
N ALA A 2 31.65 18.27 5.44
CA ALA A 2 30.87 19.34 4.81
C ALA A 2 29.42 18.94 5.04
N GLY A 3 28.84 19.47 6.12
CA GLY A 3 27.44 19.23 6.47
C GLY A 3 26.56 19.99 5.47
N LEU A 4 25.56 19.30 4.93
CA LEU A 4 24.52 19.92 4.12
C LEU A 4 23.71 20.84 5.04
N VAL A 5 23.87 22.15 4.87
CA VAL A 5 22.99 23.16 5.47
C VAL A 5 21.78 23.26 4.56
N ILE A 6 20.63 22.79 5.03
CA ILE A 6 19.36 22.96 4.32
C ILE A 6 18.89 24.39 4.58
N VAL A 7 18.82 25.18 3.52
CA VAL A 7 18.29 26.56 3.56
C VAL A 7 16.79 26.47 3.36
N TYR A 8 16.02 26.78 4.41
CA TYR A 8 14.57 26.69 4.40
C TYR A 8 13.93 28.07 4.19
N SER A 9 13.11 28.17 3.15
CA SER A 9 12.20 29.31 2.92
C SER A 9 10.96 29.25 3.81
N ALA A 10 10.29 30.41 3.94
CA ALA A 10 9.22 30.76 4.88
C ALA A 10 8.05 29.75 5.07
N PRO A 11 7.38 29.76 6.24
CA PRO A 11 6.38 28.74 6.63
C PRO A 11 5.14 28.71 5.73
N MET A 12 4.70 27.50 5.37
CA MET A 12 3.47 27.24 4.61
C MET A 12 2.25 27.19 5.54
N THR A 13 1.15 27.83 5.15
CA THR A 13 -0.08 27.97 5.95
C THR A 13 -1.16 26.90 5.67
N ALA A 14 -0.82 25.85 4.93
CA ALA A 14 -1.59 24.59 4.86
C ALA A 14 -0.61 23.48 4.44
N VAL A 15 -0.56 22.38 5.20
CA VAL A 15 0.32 21.24 4.86
C VAL A 15 -0.42 20.34 3.89
N ASP A 16 0.21 20.04 2.75
CA ASP A 16 -0.39 19.15 1.76
C ASP A 16 -0.63 17.76 2.36
N SER A 17 -1.83 17.22 2.19
CA SER A 17 -2.20 15.88 2.68
C SER A 17 -1.29 14.76 2.15
N SER A 18 -0.69 14.95 0.98
CA SER A 18 0.28 14.03 0.38
C SER A 18 1.64 14.08 1.07
N ASP A 19 2.11 15.27 1.48
CA ASP A 19 3.33 15.44 2.28
C ASP A 19 3.19 14.79 3.66
N VAL A 20 2.01 14.95 4.28
CA VAL A 20 1.69 14.28 5.54
C VAL A 20 1.71 12.77 5.36
N SER A 21 1.14 12.26 4.26
CA SER A 21 1.08 10.83 3.98
C SER A 21 2.46 10.21 3.72
N ALA A 22 3.32 10.91 2.98
CA ALA A 22 4.71 10.50 2.73
C ALA A 22 5.52 10.51 4.04
N PHE A 23 5.40 11.58 4.82
CA PHE A 23 6.06 11.69 6.12
C PHE A 23 5.62 10.58 7.08
N LEU A 24 4.32 10.30 7.20
CA LEU A 24 3.79 9.24 8.06
C LEU A 24 4.26 7.84 7.63
N SER A 25 4.42 7.60 6.32
CA SER A 25 4.98 6.35 5.80
C SER A 25 6.46 6.21 6.18
N GLN A 26 7.24 7.29 6.09
CA GLN A 26 8.62 7.30 6.56
C GLN A 26 8.72 7.13 8.08
N LEU A 27 7.80 7.74 8.83
CA LEU A 27 7.72 7.62 10.28
C LEU A 27 7.50 6.16 10.70
N ALA A 28 6.67 5.41 9.95
CA ALA A 28 6.44 3.98 10.18
C ALA A 28 7.69 3.13 9.91
N LEU A 29 8.49 3.47 8.90
CA LEU A 29 9.78 2.82 8.64
C LEU A 29 10.81 3.10 9.76
N ASN A 30 10.70 4.27 10.39
CA ASN A 30 11.58 4.70 11.46
C ASN A 30 11.12 4.22 12.85
N ASP A 31 10.05 3.43 12.94
CA ASP A 31 9.55 2.85 14.19
C ASP A 31 10.48 1.74 14.71
N GLU A 32 11.59 2.17 15.31
CA GLU A 32 12.66 1.30 15.79
C GLU A 32 12.22 0.37 16.93
N ASN A 33 11.24 0.80 17.73
CA ASN A 33 10.72 0.07 18.90
C ASN A 33 9.47 -0.76 18.58
N ARG A 34 9.03 -0.82 17.32
CA ARG A 34 7.98 -1.78 16.89
C ARG A 34 8.37 -3.22 17.24
N GLY A 35 7.37 -4.06 17.51
CA GLY A 35 7.55 -5.50 17.67
C GLY A 35 8.22 -6.11 16.43
N LYS A 36 9.30 -6.86 16.65
CA LYS A 36 10.02 -7.59 15.59
C LYS A 36 9.44 -8.99 15.40
N ASP A 37 9.89 -9.67 14.35
CA ASP A 37 9.44 -11.01 13.98
C ASP A 37 9.42 -11.96 15.19
N GLY A 38 8.25 -12.55 15.46
CA GLY A 38 8.04 -13.48 16.57
C GLY A 38 7.83 -12.82 17.95
N GLN A 39 8.01 -11.51 18.10
CA GLN A 39 7.74 -10.82 19.37
C GLN A 39 6.27 -10.52 19.60
N VAL A 40 5.47 -10.49 18.54
CA VAL A 40 4.00 -10.38 18.59
C VAL A 40 3.47 -11.45 17.65
N VAL A 41 2.73 -12.43 18.19
CA VAL A 41 2.20 -13.55 17.40
C VAL A 41 0.70 -13.60 17.56
N VAL A 42 0.00 -13.43 16.44
CA VAL A 42 -1.45 -13.38 16.37
C VAL A 42 -2.03 -14.66 15.73
N ALA A 43 -3.11 -15.17 16.31
CA ALA A 43 -3.95 -16.21 15.72
C ALA A 43 -5.29 -15.60 15.33
N TYR A 44 -5.40 -15.21 14.06
CA TYR A 44 -6.60 -14.56 13.55
C TYR A 44 -7.88 -15.44 13.56
N GLN A 45 -7.76 -16.76 13.62
CA GLN A 45 -8.93 -17.66 13.63
C GLN A 45 -9.91 -17.37 12.47
N ASN A 46 -11.23 -17.42 12.70
CA ASN A 46 -12.26 -17.27 11.66
C ASN A 46 -12.80 -15.84 11.57
N GLN A 47 -13.58 -15.59 10.51
CA GLN A 47 -14.25 -14.32 10.31
C GLN A 47 -15.37 -14.10 11.33
N ALA A 48 -15.51 -12.86 11.81
CA ALA A 48 -16.61 -12.44 12.67
C ALA A 48 -17.96 -12.58 11.96
N SER A 49 -19.03 -12.83 12.73
CA SER A 49 -20.39 -13.02 12.17
C SER A 49 -20.92 -11.75 11.48
N GLY A 50 -20.66 -10.57 12.07
CA GLY A 50 -21.16 -9.28 11.60
C GLY A 50 -22.68 -9.07 11.69
N LYS A 51 -23.48 -10.14 11.85
CA LYS A 51 -24.95 -10.11 11.98
C LYS A 51 -25.44 -10.32 13.40
N THR A 52 -24.75 -11.17 14.15
CA THR A 52 -25.09 -11.56 15.53
C THR A 52 -23.84 -11.45 16.37
N PHE A 53 -23.85 -10.56 17.35
CA PHE A 53 -22.71 -10.33 18.24
C PHE A 53 -22.35 -11.60 19.04
N ASP A 54 -23.36 -12.28 19.59
CA ASP A 54 -23.17 -13.46 20.45
C ASP A 54 -22.64 -14.71 19.71
N HIS A 55 -22.40 -14.63 18.40
CA HIS A 55 -21.83 -15.74 17.62
C HIS A 55 -20.31 -15.62 17.55
N ASP A 56 -19.66 -16.18 18.56
CA ASP A 56 -18.20 -16.25 18.66
C ASP A 56 -17.64 -17.28 17.67
N ASN A 57 -17.01 -16.77 16.61
CA ASN A 57 -16.33 -17.57 15.59
C ASN A 57 -14.83 -17.76 15.89
N ALA A 58 -14.32 -17.18 16.97
CA ALA A 58 -12.91 -17.16 17.33
C ALA A 58 -12.71 -17.48 18.83
N PRO A 59 -12.97 -18.74 19.24
CA PRO A 59 -13.05 -19.13 20.65
C PRO A 59 -11.72 -19.05 21.44
N ASN A 60 -10.63 -18.64 20.82
CA ASN A 60 -9.32 -18.47 21.46
C ASN A 60 -8.89 -16.99 21.42
N PRO A 61 -7.89 -16.58 22.23
CA PRO A 61 -7.31 -15.23 22.12
C PRO A 61 -6.74 -14.95 20.72
N LEU A 62 -6.85 -13.70 20.27
CA LEU A 62 -6.19 -13.18 19.08
C LEU A 62 -4.67 -13.15 19.26
N PHE A 63 -4.16 -12.72 20.41
CA PHE A 63 -2.73 -12.67 20.71
C PHE A 63 -2.29 -13.96 21.40
N THR A 64 -1.64 -14.85 20.65
CA THR A 64 -1.12 -16.12 21.18
C THR A 64 0.16 -15.96 21.98
N SER A 65 1.00 -14.98 21.61
CA SER A 65 2.15 -14.59 22.42
C SER A 65 2.55 -13.14 22.16
N VAL A 66 2.92 -12.43 23.23
CA VAL A 66 3.60 -11.14 23.16
C VAL A 66 4.84 -11.25 24.03
N ASP A 67 6.00 -10.93 23.46
CA ASP A 67 7.28 -11.03 24.12
C ASP A 67 7.36 -10.08 25.32
N SER A 68 7.58 -10.64 26.51
CA SER A 68 7.77 -9.86 27.73
C SER A 68 8.95 -8.89 27.66
N ALA A 69 9.99 -9.17 26.86
CA ALA A 69 11.11 -8.26 26.65
C ALA A 69 10.71 -7.03 25.82
N LEU A 70 9.78 -7.18 24.87
CA LEU A 70 9.18 -6.06 24.13
C LEU A 70 8.37 -5.18 25.09
N LEU A 71 7.48 -5.78 25.88
CA LEU A 71 6.68 -5.07 26.89
C LEU A 71 7.54 -4.43 27.98
N ALA A 72 8.77 -4.92 28.18
CA ALA A 72 9.69 -4.39 29.16
C ALA A 72 10.51 -3.18 28.68
N GLN A 73 10.42 -2.81 27.40
CA GLN A 73 11.06 -1.62 26.85
C GLN A 73 10.49 -0.34 27.50
N PRO A 74 11.29 0.76 27.55
CA PRO A 74 10.90 1.96 28.29
C PRO A 74 9.53 2.54 27.89
N THR A 75 9.28 2.72 26.58
CA THR A 75 8.04 3.36 26.10
C THR A 75 6.80 2.47 26.30
N TYR A 76 6.94 1.15 26.15
CA TYR A 76 5.88 0.18 26.46
C TYR A 76 5.53 0.18 27.95
N LYS A 77 6.54 0.14 28.84
CA LYS A 77 6.32 0.22 30.29
C LYS A 77 5.64 1.52 30.69
N SER A 78 6.03 2.63 30.08
CA SER A 78 5.45 3.95 30.35
C SER A 78 3.98 3.99 29.94
N LEU A 79 3.65 3.52 28.72
CA LEU A 79 2.26 3.37 28.27
C LEU A 79 1.43 2.50 29.23
N ILE A 80 1.93 1.31 29.59
CA ILE A 80 1.23 0.36 30.47
C ILE A 80 0.98 0.98 31.85
N SER A 81 1.98 1.66 32.41
CA SER A 81 1.87 2.32 33.71
C SER A 81 0.81 3.42 33.68
N LEU A 82 0.78 4.23 32.62
CA LEU A 82 -0.21 5.30 32.45
C LEU A 82 -1.62 4.74 32.27
N VAL A 83 -1.80 3.70 31.44
CA VAL A 83 -3.10 3.05 31.23
C VAL A 83 -3.68 2.52 32.55
N ASN A 84 -2.84 2.00 33.44
CA ASN A 84 -3.28 1.48 34.75
C ASN A 84 -3.77 2.56 35.74
N LEU A 85 -3.60 3.84 35.43
CA LEU A 85 -4.12 4.97 36.24
C LEU A 85 -5.53 5.42 35.84
N PHE A 86 -6.16 4.71 34.90
CA PHE A 86 -7.55 4.96 34.51
C PHE A 86 -8.48 3.93 35.19
N ASP A 87 -9.25 4.40 36.18
CA ASP A 87 -10.05 3.55 37.07
C ASP A 87 -11.42 3.15 36.49
N SER A 88 -11.77 3.62 35.28
CA SER A 88 -13.08 3.36 34.67
C SER A 88 -13.05 3.50 33.16
N GLN A 89 -13.58 2.51 32.44
CA GLN A 89 -13.86 2.59 30.99
C GLN A 89 -15.23 3.20 30.65
N ASP A 90 -16.07 3.51 31.65
CA ASP A 90 -17.37 4.14 31.40
C ASP A 90 -17.21 5.61 30.99
N ALA A 91 -17.60 5.94 29.75
CA ALA A 91 -17.52 7.29 29.21
C ALA A 91 -18.57 8.26 29.78
N ASP A 92 -19.59 7.76 30.49
CA ASP A 92 -20.59 8.58 31.18
C ASP A 92 -20.39 8.59 32.70
N LYS A 93 -19.21 8.15 33.16
CA LYS A 93 -18.77 8.31 34.55
C LYS A 93 -17.73 9.41 34.65
N ALA A 94 -17.86 10.26 35.67
CA ALA A 94 -16.89 11.30 35.93
C ALA A 94 -15.52 10.68 36.25
N ASP A 95 -14.50 11.13 35.53
CA ASP A 95 -13.13 10.64 35.67
C ASP A 95 -12.16 11.84 35.68
N PRO A 96 -12.19 12.64 36.76
CA PRO A 96 -11.35 13.84 36.86
C PRO A 96 -9.87 13.45 36.89
N GLU A 97 -9.04 14.30 36.30
CA GLU A 97 -7.59 14.11 36.33
C GLU A 97 -7.04 14.21 37.75
N THR A 98 -6.32 13.16 38.17
CA THR A 98 -5.59 13.14 39.43
C THR A 98 -4.18 13.69 39.25
N PRO A 99 -3.53 14.22 40.31
CA PRO A 99 -2.14 14.67 40.23
C PRO A 99 -1.17 13.60 39.74
N ASP A 100 -1.36 12.34 40.16
CA ASP A 100 -0.52 11.22 39.73
C ASP A 100 -0.71 10.90 38.25
N ARG A 101 -1.97 10.92 37.77
CA ARG A 101 -2.26 10.73 36.33
C ARG A 101 -1.72 11.89 35.49
N HIS A 102 -1.84 13.12 35.96
CA HIS A 102 -1.24 14.29 35.31
C HIS A 102 0.27 14.13 35.16
N ALA A 103 0.96 13.76 36.25
CA ALA A 103 2.41 13.54 36.25
C ALA A 103 2.81 12.37 35.34
N ALA A 104 2.06 11.27 35.34
CA ALA A 104 2.31 10.12 34.49
C ALA A 104 2.05 10.40 33.00
N SER A 105 1.00 11.14 32.64
CA SER A 105 0.71 11.57 31.26
C SER A 105 1.86 12.40 30.69
N LEU A 106 2.37 13.32 31.52
CA LEU A 106 3.51 14.16 31.22
C LEU A 106 4.81 13.34 31.09
N GLY A 107 5.04 12.41 32.02
CA GLY A 107 6.18 11.49 31.99
C GLY A 107 6.16 10.56 30.77
N PHE A 108 4.98 10.11 30.33
CA PHE A 108 4.84 9.33 29.10
C PHE A 108 5.29 10.13 27.87
N ILE A 109 4.88 11.41 27.75
CA ILE A 109 5.36 12.29 26.67
C ILE A 109 6.88 12.47 26.73
N ASP A 110 7.44 12.62 27.94
CA ASP A 110 8.89 12.71 28.15
C ASP A 110 9.61 11.43 27.72
N ASP A 111 9.11 10.25 28.09
CA ASP A 111 9.71 8.97 27.75
C ASP A 111 9.73 8.75 26.22
N ILE A 112 8.60 8.97 25.54
CA ILE A 112 8.54 8.82 24.07
C ILE A 112 9.38 9.87 23.33
N SER A 113 9.64 11.03 23.94
CA SER A 113 10.47 12.09 23.33
C SER A 113 11.92 11.70 23.08
N THR A 114 12.39 10.65 23.76
CA THR A 114 13.74 10.11 23.58
C THR A 114 13.91 9.27 22.31
N THR A 115 12.79 8.94 21.64
CA THR A 115 12.76 8.03 20.49
C THR A 115 13.03 8.76 19.17
N LYS A 116 13.54 8.05 18.17
CA LYS A 116 13.68 8.61 16.83
C LYS A 116 12.35 9.06 16.23
N VAL A 117 11.29 8.27 16.40
CA VAL A 117 9.93 8.56 15.89
C VAL A 117 9.43 9.91 16.39
N PHE A 118 9.52 10.17 17.70
CA PHE A 118 9.07 11.44 18.25
C PHE A 118 9.87 12.61 17.69
N ASN A 119 11.20 12.48 17.63
CA ASN A 119 12.07 13.54 17.14
C ASN A 119 11.82 13.85 15.65
N ASP A 120 11.60 12.83 14.82
CA ASP A 120 11.26 13.01 13.40
C ASP A 120 9.92 13.74 13.25
N ALA A 121 8.89 13.33 14.01
CA ALA A 121 7.56 13.95 14.00
C ALA A 121 7.58 15.39 14.50
N TRP A 122 8.29 15.66 15.58
CA TRP A 122 8.44 17.01 16.11
C TRP A 122 9.20 17.93 15.15
N THR A 123 10.31 17.42 14.58
CA THR A 123 11.08 18.15 13.57
C THR A 123 10.22 18.50 12.35
N TYR A 124 9.43 17.54 11.86
CA TYR A 124 8.51 17.76 10.76
C TYR A 124 7.46 18.82 11.09
N LEU A 125 6.77 18.69 12.23
CA LEU A 125 5.75 19.65 12.66
C LEU A 125 6.32 21.06 12.89
N HIS A 126 7.55 21.16 13.38
CA HIS A 126 8.25 22.44 13.50
C HIS A 126 8.57 23.03 12.13
N TYR A 127 9.11 22.20 11.23
CA TYR A 127 9.48 22.59 9.87
C TYR A 127 8.29 23.15 9.09
N VAL A 128 7.12 22.52 9.17
CA VAL A 128 5.90 22.99 8.51
C VAL A 128 5.18 24.11 9.28
N GLY A 129 5.78 24.65 10.34
CA GLY A 129 5.28 25.81 11.07
C GLY A 129 4.12 25.54 12.03
N ILE A 130 3.85 24.27 12.38
CA ILE A 130 2.74 23.87 13.26
C ILE A 130 3.16 23.78 14.73
N ALA A 131 4.39 23.29 14.98
CA ALA A 131 4.93 23.13 16.32
C ALA A 131 6.07 24.12 16.62
N SER A 132 6.18 24.50 17.89
CA SER A 132 7.34 25.24 18.39
C SER A 132 8.59 24.35 18.37
N SER A 133 9.77 24.94 18.16
CA SER A 133 11.05 24.27 18.43
C SER A 133 11.39 24.21 19.92
N ASP A 134 10.58 24.83 20.78
CA ASP A 134 10.65 24.69 22.23
C ASP A 134 9.90 23.41 22.67
N TYR A 135 10.65 22.47 23.25
CA TYR A 135 10.11 21.20 23.73
C TYR A 135 9.00 21.40 24.77
N SER A 136 9.14 22.36 25.68
CA SER A 136 8.15 22.62 26.74
C SER A 136 6.80 23.03 26.15
N GLU A 137 6.82 23.85 25.09
CA GLU A 137 5.60 24.27 24.39
C GLU A 137 5.00 23.11 23.57
N PHE A 138 5.82 22.34 22.85
CA PHE A 138 5.32 21.19 22.10
C PHE A 138 4.75 20.10 23.00
N ARG A 139 5.40 19.82 24.13
CA ARG A 139 4.93 18.93 25.17
C ARG A 139 3.57 19.36 25.73
N LYS A 140 3.38 20.66 25.97
CA LYS A 140 2.09 21.21 26.40
C LYS A 140 1.01 21.09 25.30
N GLN A 141 1.38 21.25 24.03
CA GLN A 141 0.48 21.06 22.89
C GLN A 141 0.01 19.60 22.81
N LEU A 142 0.94 18.63 22.88
CA LEU A 142 0.61 17.20 22.90
C LEU A 142 -0.25 16.83 24.12
N TYR A 143 0.08 17.40 25.28
CA TYR A 143 -0.73 17.21 26.49
C TYR A 143 -2.16 17.65 26.28
N THR A 144 -2.34 18.88 25.78
CA THR A 144 -3.66 19.44 25.49
C THR A 144 -4.40 18.60 24.45
N LEU A 145 -3.72 18.16 23.40
CA LEU A 145 -4.30 17.39 22.30
C LEU A 145 -4.87 16.04 22.75
N TRP A 146 -4.18 15.33 23.64
CA TRP A 146 -4.50 13.96 24.02
C TRP A 146 -5.21 13.81 25.36
N PHE A 147 -4.89 14.65 26.34
CA PHE A 147 -5.28 14.45 27.74
C PHE A 147 -6.34 15.45 28.23
N SER A 148 -6.72 16.45 27.43
CA SER A 148 -7.86 17.32 27.78
C SER A 148 -9.12 16.50 27.96
N VAL A 149 -9.75 16.64 29.13
CA VAL A 149 -10.96 15.90 29.49
C VAL A 149 -12.21 16.56 28.90
N PHE A 150 -13.15 15.75 28.43
CA PHE A 150 -14.45 16.17 27.92
C PHE A 150 -15.55 15.17 28.32
N ALA A 151 -16.81 15.57 28.11
CA ALA A 151 -17.96 14.70 28.26
C ALA A 151 -18.40 14.17 26.89
N ARG A 152 -18.60 12.85 26.76
CA ARG A 152 -19.27 12.25 25.58
C ARG A 152 -20.79 12.31 25.68
N ASN A 153 -21.31 12.31 26.90
CA ASN A 153 -22.73 12.45 27.20
C ASN A 153 -22.94 13.47 28.33
N GLN A 154 -23.09 13.03 29.58
CA GLN A 154 -23.39 13.91 30.71
C GLN A 154 -22.16 14.14 31.60
N ALA A 155 -21.39 13.10 31.89
CA ALA A 155 -20.23 13.22 32.78
C ALA A 155 -18.92 13.56 32.03
N VAL A 156 -18.10 14.41 32.64
CA VAL A 156 -16.73 14.70 32.15
C VAL A 156 -15.81 13.59 32.61
N GLY A 157 -15.26 12.83 31.67
CA GLY A 157 -14.39 11.70 31.99
C GLY A 157 -13.71 11.03 30.80
N SER A 158 -13.92 11.53 29.58
CA SER A 158 -13.26 11.04 28.38
C SER A 158 -12.07 11.92 28.00
N SER A 159 -11.07 11.33 27.37
CA SER A 159 -9.97 12.04 26.71
C SER A 159 -9.55 11.24 25.48
N GLY A 160 -8.85 11.87 24.53
CA GLY A 160 -8.37 11.16 23.34
C GLY A 160 -7.45 9.99 23.69
N PHE A 161 -6.59 10.16 24.70
CA PHE A 161 -5.74 9.08 25.18
C PHE A 161 -6.55 7.92 25.76
N LYS A 162 -7.52 8.22 26.63
CA LYS A 162 -8.38 7.21 27.25
C LYS A 162 -9.14 6.41 26.20
N ALA A 163 -9.77 7.10 25.24
CA ALA A 163 -10.51 6.47 24.17
C ALA A 163 -9.66 5.51 23.34
N THR A 164 -8.49 5.96 22.89
CA THR A 164 -7.62 5.21 21.97
C THR A 164 -6.85 4.09 22.68
N PHE A 165 -6.15 4.43 23.78
CA PHE A 165 -5.15 3.56 24.42
C PHE A 165 -5.66 2.80 25.65
N VAL A 166 -6.71 3.28 26.33
CA VAL A 166 -7.27 2.60 27.52
C VAL A 166 -8.48 1.75 27.13
N GLY A 167 -9.34 2.32 26.28
CA GLY A 167 -10.65 1.79 25.93
C GLY A 167 -11.77 2.46 26.71
N GLU A 168 -12.86 2.79 26.01
CA GLU A 168 -14.07 3.36 26.60
C GLU A 168 -15.32 2.66 26.05
N TYR A 169 -16.39 2.65 26.84
CA TYR A 169 -17.72 2.30 26.38
C TYR A 169 -18.72 3.39 26.74
N LEU A 170 -19.79 3.47 25.96
CA LEU A 170 -20.95 4.31 26.24
C LEU A 170 -22.20 3.47 26.03
N ASN A 171 -23.01 3.33 27.09
CA ASN A 171 -24.13 2.39 27.15
C ASN A 171 -23.66 0.94 26.96
N GLU A 172 -24.14 0.24 25.94
CA GLU A 172 -23.76 -1.14 25.62
C GLU A 172 -22.67 -1.23 24.54
N LYS A 173 -22.13 -0.10 24.07
CA LYS A 173 -21.21 -0.04 22.94
C LYS A 173 -19.82 0.40 23.37
N VAL A 174 -18.81 -0.32 22.91
CA VAL A 174 -17.43 0.11 22.96
C VAL A 174 -17.24 1.27 21.97
N VAL A 175 -16.69 2.39 22.43
CA VAL A 175 -16.48 3.63 21.65
C VAL A 175 -15.00 3.99 21.50
N GLY A 176 -14.12 3.13 22.00
CA GLY A 176 -12.66 3.24 21.96
C GLY A 176 -12.02 1.85 22.07
N LEU A 177 -10.74 1.75 22.41
CA LEU A 177 -9.92 0.54 22.42
C LEU A 177 -9.46 0.14 21.02
N THR A 178 -8.47 0.87 20.53
CA THR A 178 -7.92 0.73 19.16
C THR A 178 -6.41 0.49 19.16
N ASN A 179 -5.81 0.37 20.34
CA ASN A 179 -4.41 0.03 20.56
C ASN A 179 -4.21 -1.46 20.87
N TRP A 180 -3.33 -2.13 20.11
CA TRP A 180 -3.10 -3.57 20.25
C TRP A 180 -2.42 -3.97 21.55
N ILE A 181 -1.55 -3.11 22.11
CA ILE A 181 -0.84 -3.40 23.36
C ILE A 181 -1.87 -3.57 24.48
N ARG A 182 -2.82 -2.63 24.57
CA ARG A 182 -3.91 -2.72 25.53
C ARG A 182 -4.80 -3.93 25.26
N PHE A 183 -5.14 -4.20 24.00
CA PHE A 183 -5.97 -5.35 23.64
C PHE A 183 -5.32 -6.67 24.10
N ALA A 184 -4.04 -6.88 23.78
CA ALA A 184 -3.29 -8.07 24.16
C ALA A 184 -3.18 -8.25 25.69
N LEU A 185 -2.99 -7.16 26.44
CA LEU A 185 -2.97 -7.21 27.91
C LEU A 185 -4.33 -7.54 28.51
N LEU A 186 -5.42 -7.08 27.89
CA LEU A 186 -6.77 -7.43 28.32
C LEU A 186 -7.08 -8.91 28.03
N GLU A 187 -6.65 -9.47 26.90
CA GLU A 187 -6.83 -10.91 26.62
C GLU A 187 -6.18 -11.80 27.68
N GLN A 188 -5.00 -11.42 28.19
CA GLN A 188 -4.29 -12.18 29.24
C GLN A 188 -5.07 -12.28 30.56
N VAL A 189 -6.00 -11.37 30.80
CA VAL A 189 -6.83 -11.33 32.02
C VAL A 189 -8.31 -11.57 31.73
N ASN A 190 -8.66 -12.07 30.54
CA ASN A 190 -10.03 -12.24 30.05
C ASN A 190 -10.86 -10.94 30.11
N GLY A 191 -10.20 -9.79 29.92
CA GLY A 191 -10.82 -8.46 29.87
C GLY A 191 -11.36 -8.09 28.49
N VAL A 192 -11.03 -8.86 27.45
CA VAL A 192 -11.69 -8.82 26.15
C VAL A 192 -11.92 -10.23 25.63
N ASN A 193 -12.97 -10.41 24.84
CA ASN A 193 -13.30 -11.63 24.14
C ASN A 193 -13.33 -11.36 22.63
N TYR A 194 -12.33 -11.86 21.90
CA TYR A 194 -12.23 -11.70 20.44
C TYR A 194 -13.21 -12.65 19.73
N HIS A 195 -14.07 -12.13 18.86
CA HIS A 195 -15.10 -12.95 18.16
C HIS A 195 -14.79 -13.22 16.69
N GLY A 196 -13.69 -12.67 16.17
CA GLY A 196 -13.26 -12.85 14.78
C GLY A 196 -12.92 -11.53 14.07
N TRP A 197 -12.36 -11.66 12.86
CA TRP A 197 -11.96 -10.53 12.02
C TRP A 197 -12.95 -10.29 10.88
N PHE A 198 -13.01 -9.07 10.34
CA PHE A 198 -13.73 -8.78 9.09
C PHE A 198 -12.77 -8.61 7.92
N GLU A 199 -11.74 -7.80 8.11
CA GLU A 199 -10.68 -7.52 7.15
C GLU A 199 -9.34 -7.57 7.91
N ARG A 200 -8.25 -8.03 7.26
CA ARG A 200 -6.92 -8.07 7.88
C ARG A 200 -5.82 -7.87 6.84
N GLN A 201 -4.77 -7.18 7.25
CA GLN A 201 -3.46 -7.14 6.60
C GLN A 201 -2.49 -7.77 7.60
N PHE A 202 -1.88 -8.89 7.22
CA PHE A 202 -1.08 -9.71 8.13
C PHE A 202 0.00 -8.87 8.82
N ASP A 203 0.08 -8.98 10.14
CA ASP A 203 1.04 -8.26 11.01
C ASP A 203 1.04 -6.73 10.90
N VAL A 204 0.05 -6.13 10.22
CA VAL A 204 -0.08 -4.68 10.05
C VAL A 204 -1.33 -4.13 10.72
N GLN A 205 -2.50 -4.67 10.39
CA GLN A 205 -3.76 -4.23 10.99
C GLN A 205 -4.88 -5.24 10.75
N LEU A 206 -5.93 -5.14 11.56
CA LEU A 206 -7.18 -5.85 11.32
C LEU A 206 -8.37 -5.04 11.77
N SER A 207 -9.51 -5.29 11.11
CA SER A 207 -10.82 -4.95 11.64
C SER A 207 -11.45 -6.20 12.28
N LEU A 208 -12.09 -6.02 13.43
CA LEU A 208 -12.47 -7.11 14.31
C LEU A 208 -13.77 -6.83 15.08
N GLN A 209 -14.38 -7.91 15.56
CA GLN A 209 -15.48 -7.91 16.51
C GLN A 209 -14.97 -8.44 17.86
N PHE A 210 -15.37 -7.81 18.96
CA PHE A 210 -15.03 -8.28 20.30
C PHE A 210 -15.99 -7.78 21.38
N GLY A 211 -16.03 -8.49 22.50
CA GLY A 211 -16.59 -8.04 23.76
C GLY A 211 -15.54 -7.44 24.68
N LEU A 212 -15.84 -6.29 25.27
CA LEU A 212 -15.07 -5.74 26.39
C LEU A 212 -15.70 -6.25 27.68
N GLU A 213 -14.98 -7.12 28.38
CA GLU A 213 -15.47 -7.80 29.58
C GLU A 213 -15.24 -6.93 30.81
N LEU A 214 -16.33 -6.53 31.45
CA LEU A 214 -16.32 -5.63 32.61
C LEU A 214 -17.17 -6.20 33.74
N PRO A 215 -16.95 -5.78 35.00
CA PRO A 215 -17.77 -6.20 36.13
C PRO A 215 -19.27 -5.88 35.98
N VAL A 216 -19.61 -4.91 35.13
CA VAL A 216 -20.98 -4.48 34.82
C VAL A 216 -21.60 -5.21 33.62
N GLY A 217 -20.91 -6.21 33.07
CA GLY A 217 -21.31 -6.96 31.88
C GLY A 217 -20.49 -6.61 30.64
N GLU A 218 -20.55 -7.50 29.65
CA GLU A 218 -19.87 -7.37 28.36
C GLU A 218 -20.39 -6.16 27.58
N LYS A 219 -19.47 -5.37 27.01
CA LYS A 219 -19.78 -4.25 26.12
C LYS A 219 -19.33 -4.56 24.71
N GLN A 220 -20.16 -4.21 23.73
CA GLN A 220 -20.04 -4.75 22.39
C GLN A 220 -19.23 -3.82 21.47
N ALA A 221 -18.19 -4.35 20.84
CA ALA A 221 -17.52 -3.74 19.70
C ALA A 221 -17.91 -4.50 18.42
N MET A 222 -18.97 -4.04 17.74
CA MET A 222 -19.44 -4.68 16.49
C MET A 222 -18.43 -4.61 15.36
N LYS A 223 -17.66 -3.51 15.28
CA LYS A 223 -16.51 -3.35 14.38
C LYS A 223 -15.55 -2.35 15.03
N SER A 224 -14.33 -2.80 15.29
CA SER A 224 -13.20 -1.96 15.70
C SER A 224 -12.01 -2.26 14.78
N ASN A 225 -10.92 -1.53 14.94
CA ASN A 225 -9.68 -1.71 14.18
C ASN A 225 -8.47 -1.57 15.09
N LEU A 226 -7.45 -2.39 14.87
CA LEU A 226 -6.16 -2.32 15.56
C LEU A 226 -5.04 -2.24 14.52
N LEU A 227 -4.03 -1.41 14.80
CA LEU A 227 -2.70 -1.57 14.22
C LEU A 227 -2.03 -2.71 14.96
N LEU A 228 -1.15 -3.46 14.30
CA LEU A 228 -0.43 -4.56 14.91
C LEU A 228 1.05 -4.23 15.00
N SER A 229 1.66 -4.64 16.11
CA SER A 229 3.11 -4.60 16.34
C SER A 229 3.75 -3.20 16.32
N THR A 230 2.98 -2.13 16.21
CA THR A 230 3.44 -0.73 16.30
C THR A 230 3.88 -0.35 17.71
N SER A 231 4.85 0.56 17.84
CA SER A 231 5.24 1.08 19.17
C SER A 231 4.24 2.12 19.71
N PRO A 232 4.21 2.34 21.04
CA PRO A 232 3.39 3.41 21.65
C PRO A 232 3.63 4.79 21.03
N GLU A 233 4.90 5.14 20.84
CA GLU A 233 5.34 6.42 20.30
C GLU A 233 4.94 6.61 18.84
N PHE A 234 4.93 5.53 18.04
CA PHE A 234 4.48 5.60 16.66
C PHE A 234 2.99 5.93 16.57
N GLU A 235 2.12 5.17 17.24
CA GLU A 235 0.67 5.44 17.20
C GLU A 235 0.38 6.85 17.74
N PHE A 236 0.96 7.21 18.89
CA PHE A 236 0.74 8.52 19.50
C PHE A 236 1.19 9.66 18.58
N MET A 237 2.37 9.57 17.97
CA MET A 237 2.89 10.64 17.11
C MET A 237 2.27 10.64 15.72
N ALA A 238 1.95 9.49 15.14
CA ALA A 238 1.33 9.42 13.81
C ALA A 238 -0.08 10.04 13.81
N TYR A 239 -0.89 9.73 14.83
CA TYR A 239 -2.20 10.39 15.01
C TYR A 239 -2.04 11.89 15.31
N SER A 240 -1.05 12.27 16.12
CA SER A 240 -0.76 13.69 16.42
C SER A 240 -0.40 14.47 15.16
N VAL A 241 0.53 13.94 14.35
CA VAL A 241 0.95 14.56 13.09
C VAL A 241 -0.24 14.69 12.16
N CYS A 242 -1.04 13.64 12.02
CA CYS A 242 -2.20 13.67 11.14
C CYS A 242 -3.14 14.85 11.47
N ILE A 243 -3.55 14.96 12.74
CA ILE A 243 -4.52 15.98 13.14
C ILE A 243 -3.92 17.37 13.28
N LEU A 244 -2.67 17.50 13.72
CA LEU A 244 -2.00 18.80 13.84
C LEU A 244 -1.74 19.41 12.46
N SER A 245 -1.46 18.58 11.45
CA SER A 245 -1.40 18.98 10.03
C SER A 245 -2.76 19.32 9.40
N GLY A 246 -3.84 19.32 10.18
CA GLY A 246 -5.16 19.76 9.73
C GLY A 246 -6.07 18.64 9.22
N ASN A 247 -5.60 17.40 9.16
CA ASN A 247 -6.34 16.29 8.54
C ASN A 247 -7.11 15.47 9.59
N SER A 248 -8.36 15.12 9.29
CA SER A 248 -9.14 14.15 10.08
C SER A 248 -8.86 12.70 9.68
N ALA A 249 -8.22 12.49 8.54
CA ALA A 249 -7.75 11.18 8.09
C ALA A 249 -6.44 11.33 7.29
N CYS A 250 -5.48 10.44 7.54
CA CYS A 250 -4.21 10.42 6.83
C CYS A 250 -3.89 9.02 6.33
N SER A 251 -3.41 8.90 5.10
CA SER A 251 -2.95 7.64 4.54
C SER A 251 -1.47 7.44 4.85
N LEU A 252 -1.06 6.20 5.07
CA LEU A 252 0.36 5.83 5.13
C LEU A 252 0.56 4.39 4.67
N MET A 253 1.80 4.03 4.40
CA MET A 253 2.21 2.67 4.10
C MET A 253 2.93 2.06 5.30
N ILE A 254 2.48 0.91 5.78
CA ILE A 254 3.17 0.11 6.78
C ILE A 254 3.43 -1.27 6.17
N ALA A 255 4.69 -1.68 6.06
CA ALA A 255 5.07 -2.95 5.43
C ALA A 255 4.38 -3.18 4.07
N GLY A 256 4.34 -2.16 3.21
CA GLY A 256 3.70 -2.25 1.88
C GLY A 256 2.17 -2.22 1.88
N ASN A 257 1.53 -2.21 3.04
CA ASN A 257 0.08 -2.17 3.19
C ASN A 257 -0.42 -0.74 3.44
N LYS A 258 -1.49 -0.33 2.73
CA LYS A 258 -2.13 0.97 2.95
C LYS A 258 -2.95 0.95 4.24
N VAL A 259 -2.59 1.85 5.15
CA VAL A 259 -3.31 2.15 6.38
C VAL A 259 -3.94 3.54 6.24
N ILE A 260 -5.14 3.73 6.77
CA ILE A 260 -5.72 5.06 6.97
C ILE A 260 -5.83 5.30 8.47
N LEU A 261 -5.18 6.35 8.97
CA LEU A 261 -5.32 6.83 10.34
C LEU A 261 -6.48 7.81 10.39
N ASN A 262 -7.53 7.48 11.12
CA ASN A 262 -8.68 8.36 11.35
C ASN A 262 -8.54 9.00 12.73
N VAL A 263 -8.77 10.30 12.81
CA VAL A 263 -8.71 11.06 14.06
C VAL A 263 -9.97 11.91 14.20
N ASP A 264 -10.85 11.47 15.09
CA ASP A 264 -12.03 12.23 15.47
C ASP A 264 -11.65 13.26 16.54
N THR A 265 -12.30 14.42 16.51
CA THR A 265 -11.97 15.52 17.42
C THR A 265 -13.19 16.15 18.08
N VAL A 266 -12.94 16.84 19.18
CA VAL A 266 -13.89 17.67 19.92
C VAL A 266 -13.20 18.98 20.32
N THR A 267 -13.97 20.04 20.53
CA THR A 267 -13.44 21.31 21.01
C THR A 267 -13.58 21.42 22.52
N VAL A 268 -12.46 21.60 23.23
CA VAL A 268 -12.41 21.78 24.69
C VAL A 268 -11.72 23.10 25.00
N SER A 269 -12.44 24.01 25.66
CA SER A 269 -11.93 25.34 26.03
C SER A 269 -11.27 26.10 24.87
N GLY A 270 -11.85 25.97 23.67
CA GLY A 270 -11.34 26.60 22.44
C GLY A 270 -10.23 25.83 21.72
N ASN A 271 -9.70 24.75 22.30
CA ASN A 271 -8.70 23.90 21.66
C ASN A 271 -9.35 22.71 20.96
N ARG A 272 -8.88 22.38 19.75
CA ARG A 272 -9.25 21.12 19.08
C ARG A 272 -8.44 19.98 19.69
N VAL A 273 -9.10 18.99 20.27
CA VAL A 273 -8.48 17.85 20.95
C VAL A 273 -8.99 16.55 20.35
N ILE A 274 -8.21 15.47 20.47
CA ILE A 274 -8.59 14.16 19.96
C ILE A 274 -9.72 13.61 20.83
N SER A 275 -10.78 13.11 20.19
CA SER A 275 -11.83 12.35 20.87
C SER A 275 -11.59 10.85 20.79
N VAL A 276 -11.16 10.33 19.64
CA VAL A 276 -10.68 8.96 19.45
C VAL A 276 -9.84 8.91 18.17
N ALA A 277 -8.84 8.03 18.12
CA ALA A 277 -8.03 7.79 16.94
C ALA A 277 -7.96 6.29 16.65
N TYR A 278 -8.00 5.91 15.38
CA TYR A 278 -8.04 4.49 14.99
C TYR A 278 -7.57 4.27 13.55
N PRO A 279 -6.95 3.12 13.25
CA PRO A 279 -6.63 2.78 11.88
C PRO A 279 -7.88 2.28 11.18
N SER A 280 -7.85 2.23 9.85
CA SER A 280 -8.78 1.43 9.07
C SER A 280 -8.05 0.84 7.89
N ILE A 281 -8.41 -0.40 7.57
CA ILE A 281 -8.08 -1.00 6.28
C ILE A 281 -8.76 -0.14 5.25
N GLY A 282 -7.95 0.47 4.38
CA GLY A 282 -8.50 1.26 3.28
C GLY A 282 -9.49 0.37 2.56
N ALA A 283 -10.77 0.73 2.59
CA ALA A 283 -11.78 -0.09 1.97
C ALA A 283 -11.39 -0.27 0.49
N THR A 284 -10.93 -1.48 0.12
CA THR A 284 -11.46 -2.10 -1.08
C THR A 284 -12.91 -2.36 -0.75
N SER A 285 -13.76 -1.36 -0.97
CA SER A 285 -15.17 -1.65 -1.05
C SER A 285 -15.29 -2.69 -2.16
N ALA A 286 -15.56 -3.95 -1.76
CA ALA A 286 -16.50 -4.79 -2.48
C ALA A 286 -17.86 -4.07 -2.44
N THR A 287 -17.91 -2.92 -3.10
CA THR A 287 -19.12 -2.43 -3.67
C THR A 287 -19.41 -3.47 -4.74
N THR A 288 -20.59 -4.09 -4.70
CA THR A 288 -21.34 -4.15 -5.95
C THR A 288 -21.45 -2.71 -6.42
N THR A 289 -20.42 -2.20 -7.10
CA THR A 289 -20.51 -0.94 -7.81
C THR A 289 -21.52 -1.25 -8.90
N LYS A 290 -22.75 -0.80 -8.68
CA LYS A 290 -23.36 -0.06 -9.77
C LYS A 290 -22.31 0.95 -10.21
N LYS A 291 -21.74 0.66 -11.39
CA LYS A 291 -21.08 1.57 -12.31
C LYS A 291 -21.20 3.03 -11.83
N PRO A 292 -20.14 3.65 -11.29
CA PRO A 292 -20.06 5.10 -11.30
C PRO A 292 -20.09 5.51 -12.77
N ALA A 293 -21.10 6.27 -13.16
CA ALA A 293 -21.25 6.76 -14.53
C ALA A 293 -20.27 7.92 -14.85
N THR A 294 -19.17 8.06 -14.10
CA THR A 294 -18.22 9.16 -14.24
C THR A 294 -16.79 8.63 -14.11
N LYS A 295 -16.10 8.65 -15.24
CA LYS A 295 -14.69 8.29 -15.41
C LYS A 295 -13.81 9.17 -14.51
N ALA A 296 -12.73 8.63 -13.95
CA ALA A 296 -11.73 9.46 -13.25
C ALA A 296 -11.17 10.52 -14.22
N PRO A 297 -10.92 11.76 -13.76
CA PRO A 297 -10.28 12.77 -14.60
C PRO A 297 -8.84 12.39 -14.92
N ILE A 298 -8.31 12.87 -16.04
CA ILE A 298 -6.88 12.76 -16.37
C ILE A 298 -6.09 13.67 -15.40
N ASP A 299 -5.06 13.12 -14.76
CA ASP A 299 -4.09 13.90 -13.98
C ASP A 299 -3.17 14.65 -14.95
N GLU A 300 -3.15 15.98 -14.90
CA GLU A 300 -2.40 16.84 -15.82
C GLU A 300 -0.87 16.67 -15.68
N GLU A 301 -0.37 16.38 -14.47
CA GLU A 301 1.06 16.15 -14.24
C GLU A 301 1.46 14.77 -14.78
N LEU A 302 0.60 13.76 -14.56
CA LEU A 302 0.79 12.45 -15.18
C LEU A 302 0.75 12.55 -16.71
N GLN A 303 -0.19 13.32 -17.27
CA GLN A 303 -0.25 13.55 -18.72
C GLN A 303 1.05 14.16 -19.23
N THR A 304 1.56 15.18 -18.54
CA THR A 304 2.83 15.82 -18.87
C THR A 304 3.99 14.83 -18.81
N LEU A 305 4.03 13.94 -17.81
CA LEU A 305 5.01 12.86 -17.75
C LEU A 305 4.90 11.95 -18.98
N VAL A 306 3.70 11.45 -19.30
CA VAL A 306 3.47 10.53 -20.42
C VAL A 306 3.90 11.16 -21.75
N ASP A 307 3.50 12.42 -22.00
CA ASP A 307 3.88 13.15 -23.20
C ASP A 307 5.39 13.30 -23.32
N ASN A 308 6.07 13.66 -22.22
CA ASN A 308 7.51 13.81 -22.18
C ASN A 308 8.24 12.48 -22.37
N MET A 309 7.79 11.41 -21.71
CA MET A 309 8.33 10.07 -21.90
C MET A 309 8.15 9.63 -23.35
N ARG A 310 6.98 9.85 -23.94
CA ARG A 310 6.67 9.45 -25.32
C ARG A 310 7.51 10.22 -26.32
N ALA A 311 7.70 11.52 -26.11
CA ALA A 311 8.52 12.37 -26.96
C ALA A 311 10.02 12.03 -26.88
N GLN A 312 10.48 11.57 -25.71
CA GLN A 312 11.89 11.33 -25.41
C GLN A 312 12.29 9.84 -25.40
N ASP A 313 11.39 8.94 -25.75
CA ASP A 313 11.68 7.53 -25.96
C ASP A 313 12.43 7.33 -27.29
N ASP A 314 13.77 7.43 -27.25
CA ASP A 314 14.66 7.21 -28.41
C ASP A 314 14.64 5.73 -28.87
N ASP A 315 14.15 4.83 -28.02
CA ASP A 315 14.12 3.40 -28.26
C ASP A 315 12.81 2.93 -28.90
N LYS A 316 11.73 3.73 -28.90
CA LYS A 316 10.46 3.33 -29.50
C LYS A 316 10.61 2.93 -30.98
N PRO A 317 9.83 1.95 -31.46
CA PRO A 317 9.71 1.67 -32.88
C PRO A 317 9.14 2.87 -33.62
N SER A 318 9.68 3.20 -34.78
CA SER A 318 9.01 4.11 -35.72
C SER A 318 7.87 3.39 -36.44
N SER A 319 6.95 4.13 -37.05
CA SER A 319 5.80 3.57 -37.79
C SER A 319 6.18 2.72 -39.01
N SER A 320 7.43 2.77 -39.47
CA SER A 320 7.95 1.89 -40.51
C SER A 320 8.58 0.60 -39.97
N GLN A 321 8.80 0.50 -38.67
CA GLN A 321 9.53 -0.61 -38.03
C GLN A 321 8.61 -1.64 -37.38
N TYR A 322 7.30 -1.40 -37.35
CA TYR A 322 6.32 -2.43 -37.00
C TYR A 322 4.99 -2.12 -37.67
N LYS A 323 4.17 -3.13 -37.90
CA LYS A 323 2.80 -2.99 -38.41
C LYS A 323 1.86 -4.01 -37.79
N LEU A 324 0.73 -3.52 -37.30
CA LEU A 324 -0.39 -4.33 -36.83
C LEU A 324 -1.41 -4.56 -37.94
N SER A 325 -1.94 -5.79 -37.97
CA SER A 325 -3.06 -6.20 -38.80
C SER A 325 -4.15 -6.78 -37.91
N TRP A 326 -5.05 -5.91 -37.45
CA TRP A 326 -6.11 -6.29 -36.51
C TRP A 326 -7.07 -7.35 -37.06
N GLY A 327 -7.22 -7.46 -38.37
CA GLY A 327 -8.11 -8.43 -38.99
C GLY A 327 -9.58 -8.11 -38.71
N ASP A 328 -10.33 -9.12 -38.25
CA ASP A 328 -11.78 -9.02 -38.06
C ASP A 328 -12.15 -8.70 -36.60
N LYS A 329 -13.20 -7.89 -36.43
CA LYS A 329 -13.81 -7.64 -35.13
C LYS A 329 -14.54 -8.89 -34.63
N LEU A 330 -14.33 -9.26 -33.37
CA LEU A 330 -14.87 -10.49 -32.79
C LEU A 330 -16.38 -10.44 -32.53
N GLY A 331 -17.03 -11.56 -32.82
CA GLY A 331 -18.42 -11.86 -32.46
C GLY A 331 -18.50 -12.85 -31.29
N SER A 332 -19.69 -13.43 -31.07
CA SER A 332 -19.97 -14.25 -29.87
C SER A 332 -19.22 -15.60 -29.79
N ASN A 333 -18.81 -16.17 -30.92
CA ASN A 333 -18.11 -17.46 -31.00
C ASN A 333 -16.89 -17.33 -31.93
N PRO A 334 -15.85 -16.61 -31.50
CA PRO A 334 -14.70 -16.34 -32.34
C PRO A 334 -13.92 -17.62 -32.62
N LYS A 335 -13.27 -17.66 -33.78
CA LYS A 335 -12.34 -18.73 -34.18
C LYS A 335 -10.98 -18.10 -34.47
N PRO A 336 -9.87 -18.87 -34.38
CA PRO A 336 -8.58 -18.39 -34.84
C PRO A 336 -8.67 -17.86 -36.27
N SER A 337 -8.13 -16.67 -36.49
CA SER A 337 -8.19 -15.97 -37.77
C SER A 337 -7.29 -16.61 -38.84
N GLY A 338 -6.32 -17.42 -38.42
CA GLY A 338 -5.26 -17.96 -39.27
C GLY A 338 -4.29 -16.87 -39.77
N LYS A 339 -4.34 -15.67 -39.19
CA LYS A 339 -3.49 -14.53 -39.49
C LYS A 339 -2.82 -14.04 -38.22
N ASP A 340 -1.66 -13.41 -38.42
CA ASP A 340 -0.88 -12.79 -37.37
C ASP A 340 -1.38 -11.37 -37.08
N LEU A 341 -1.44 -10.99 -35.79
CA LEU A 341 -1.73 -9.62 -35.38
C LEU A 341 -0.55 -8.70 -35.74
N ILE A 342 0.68 -9.12 -35.43
CA ILE A 342 1.87 -8.36 -35.80
C ILE A 342 2.31 -8.83 -37.18
N SER A 343 1.98 -8.05 -38.20
CA SER A 343 2.21 -8.38 -39.61
C SER A 343 3.64 -8.11 -40.09
N ASP A 344 4.35 -7.19 -39.42
CA ASP A 344 5.71 -6.81 -39.76
C ASP A 344 6.43 -6.23 -38.54
N VAL A 345 7.72 -6.55 -38.38
CA VAL A 345 8.62 -5.96 -37.37
C VAL A 345 10.03 -5.92 -37.96
N ASP A 346 10.67 -4.76 -37.89
CA ASP A 346 12.10 -4.59 -38.14
C ASP A 346 12.89 -5.09 -36.93
N GLU A 347 13.35 -6.34 -36.99
CA GLU A 347 14.10 -6.97 -35.90
C GLU A 347 15.45 -6.30 -35.60
N SER A 348 15.92 -5.36 -36.42
CA SER A 348 17.08 -4.54 -36.06
C SER A 348 16.82 -3.72 -34.79
N LEU A 349 15.55 -3.46 -34.44
CA LEU A 349 15.14 -2.90 -33.14
C LEU A 349 15.70 -3.69 -31.96
N PHE A 350 15.75 -5.02 -32.07
CA PHE A 350 16.21 -5.88 -30.98
C PHE A 350 17.72 -5.82 -30.73
N THR A 351 18.46 -5.08 -31.57
CA THR A 351 19.87 -4.76 -31.34
C THR A 351 20.05 -3.55 -30.42
N LYS A 352 19.02 -2.70 -30.26
CA LYS A 352 19.07 -1.60 -29.29
C LYS A 352 19.17 -2.16 -27.87
N PRO A 353 19.99 -1.58 -26.97
CA PRO A 353 20.27 -2.15 -25.66
C PRO A 353 19.02 -2.54 -24.85
N VAL A 354 17.99 -1.69 -24.82
CA VAL A 354 16.78 -1.94 -24.01
C VAL A 354 16.01 -3.19 -24.44
N TYR A 355 15.98 -3.49 -25.74
CA TYR A 355 15.36 -4.71 -26.28
C TYR A 355 16.30 -5.90 -26.20
N ALA A 356 17.61 -5.68 -26.42
CA ALA A 356 18.59 -6.76 -26.39
C ALA A 356 18.64 -7.40 -25.00
N ASP A 357 18.58 -6.60 -23.93
CA ASP A 357 18.54 -7.12 -22.56
C ASP A 357 17.22 -7.83 -22.23
N LEU A 358 16.08 -7.33 -22.71
CA LEU A 358 14.81 -8.05 -22.59
C LEU A 358 14.83 -9.38 -23.36
N LYS A 359 15.40 -9.38 -24.57
CA LYS A 359 15.56 -10.58 -25.38
C LYS A 359 16.42 -11.63 -24.66
N LYS A 360 17.46 -11.23 -23.93
CA LYS A 360 18.27 -12.16 -23.12
C LYS A 360 17.43 -12.87 -22.07
N VAL A 361 16.45 -12.20 -21.45
CA VAL A 361 15.54 -12.86 -20.50
C VAL A 361 14.79 -14.00 -21.19
N TYR A 362 14.25 -13.73 -22.38
CA TYR A 362 13.47 -14.70 -23.14
C TYR A 362 14.34 -15.84 -23.72
N ASP A 363 15.47 -15.51 -24.34
CA ASP A 363 16.35 -16.48 -25.00
C ASP A 363 16.97 -17.47 -24.01
N ASN A 364 17.17 -17.07 -22.76
CA ASN A 364 17.74 -17.93 -21.72
C ASN A 364 16.68 -18.73 -20.94
N GLY A 365 15.38 -18.52 -21.21
CA GLY A 365 14.29 -19.29 -20.58
C GLY A 365 14.33 -19.27 -19.05
N ILE A 366 14.70 -18.13 -18.46
CA ILE A 366 14.96 -18.04 -17.01
C ILE A 366 13.70 -17.91 -16.15
N LEU A 367 12.52 -17.82 -16.76
CA LEU A 367 11.22 -17.63 -16.09
C LEU A 367 10.27 -18.75 -16.51
N ASN A 368 9.47 -19.25 -15.57
CA ASN A 368 8.44 -20.24 -15.85
C ASN A 368 7.08 -19.56 -16.00
N PRO A 369 6.33 -19.80 -17.09
CA PRO A 369 5.01 -19.21 -17.20
C PRO A 369 3.98 -19.85 -16.25
N ASP A 370 4.18 -21.04 -15.69
CA ASP A 370 3.19 -21.67 -14.81
C ASP A 370 3.27 -21.11 -13.37
N VAL A 371 2.23 -20.37 -12.93
CA VAL A 371 2.17 -19.75 -11.59
C VAL A 371 2.17 -20.74 -10.43
N CYS A 372 1.97 -22.04 -10.70
CA CYS A 372 2.04 -23.11 -9.71
C CYS A 372 3.39 -23.82 -9.66
N VAL A 373 4.38 -23.37 -10.45
CA VAL A 373 5.77 -23.82 -10.34
C VAL A 373 6.55 -22.80 -9.54
N ASN A 374 7.13 -23.22 -8.42
CA ASN A 374 7.99 -22.36 -7.60
C ASN A 374 9.11 -21.72 -8.42
N GLU A 375 9.21 -20.41 -8.29
CA GLU A 375 10.21 -19.64 -9.02
C GLU A 375 11.56 -19.70 -8.31
N THR A 376 12.63 -19.85 -9.08
CA THR A 376 13.97 -19.90 -8.50
C THR A 376 14.41 -18.50 -8.08
N ASP A 377 15.20 -18.42 -6.99
CA ASP A 377 15.65 -17.18 -6.37
C ASP A 377 16.09 -16.09 -7.37
N TYR A 378 15.39 -14.96 -7.35
CA TYR A 378 15.72 -13.75 -8.09
C TYR A 378 16.96 -13.03 -7.55
N ASN A 379 17.38 -13.36 -6.32
CA ASN A 379 18.44 -12.67 -5.60
C ASN A 379 19.82 -13.31 -5.77
N SER A 380 19.98 -14.36 -6.58
CA SER A 380 21.29 -14.96 -6.81
C SER A 380 21.47 -15.54 -8.22
N GLY A 381 22.74 -15.79 -8.57
CA GLY A 381 23.12 -16.51 -9.77
C GLY A 381 22.84 -15.79 -11.10
N PHE A 382 22.71 -16.60 -12.15
CA PHE A 382 22.62 -16.13 -13.53
C PHE A 382 21.35 -15.33 -13.81
N LYS A 383 20.20 -15.75 -13.25
CA LYS A 383 18.92 -15.03 -13.38
C LYS A 383 19.05 -13.59 -12.88
N ARG A 384 19.56 -13.40 -11.65
CA ARG A 384 19.80 -12.07 -11.08
C ARG A 384 20.68 -11.22 -12.00
N SER A 385 21.75 -11.79 -12.55
CA SER A 385 22.67 -11.04 -13.40
C SER A 385 22.01 -10.50 -14.68
N ILE A 386 21.10 -11.27 -15.28
CA ILE A 386 20.34 -10.84 -16.47
C ILE A 386 19.36 -9.72 -16.09
N LEU A 387 18.58 -9.91 -15.04
CA LEU A 387 17.58 -8.93 -14.61
C LEU A 387 18.19 -7.63 -14.10
N GLN A 388 19.34 -7.72 -13.43
CA GLN A 388 20.13 -6.56 -13.01
C GLN A 388 20.67 -5.80 -14.23
N SER A 389 21.23 -6.50 -15.22
CA SER A 389 21.69 -5.88 -16.47
C SER A 389 20.54 -5.14 -17.17
N LEU A 390 19.37 -5.75 -17.21
CA LEU A 390 18.16 -5.14 -17.78
C LEU A 390 17.77 -3.87 -17.04
N LEU A 391 17.68 -3.89 -15.70
CA LEU A 391 17.38 -2.69 -14.91
C LEU A 391 18.46 -1.61 -15.08
N ASP A 392 19.74 -2.00 -15.15
CA ASP A 392 20.84 -1.07 -15.33
C ASP A 392 20.73 -0.36 -16.68
N THR A 393 20.49 -1.10 -17.76
CA THR A 393 20.27 -0.52 -19.08
C THR A 393 19.04 0.39 -19.09
N TRP A 394 17.89 -0.08 -18.60
CA TRP A 394 16.64 0.70 -18.62
C TRP A 394 16.74 1.97 -17.77
N SER A 395 17.49 1.95 -16.68
CA SER A 395 17.71 3.11 -15.82
C SER A 395 18.51 4.25 -16.45
N THR A 396 19.16 4.00 -17.59
CA THR A 396 19.89 5.04 -18.34
C THR A 396 19.01 5.77 -19.38
N THR A 397 17.76 5.32 -19.56
CA THR A 397 16.85 5.85 -20.56
C THR A 397 16.16 7.13 -20.08
N LYS A 398 15.77 8.00 -21.01
CA LYS A 398 15.03 9.23 -20.68
C LYS A 398 13.64 8.95 -20.08
N PRO A 399 12.84 7.99 -20.58
CA PRO A 399 11.57 7.62 -19.94
C PRO A 399 11.74 7.22 -18.47
N PHE A 400 12.77 6.44 -18.16
CA PHE A 400 13.06 6.04 -16.78
C PHE A 400 13.42 7.25 -15.91
N ALA A 401 14.32 8.12 -16.39
CA ALA A 401 14.72 9.31 -15.66
C ALA A 401 13.53 10.24 -15.37
N LEU A 402 12.66 10.47 -16.37
CA LEU A 402 11.45 11.28 -16.20
C LEU A 402 10.47 10.66 -15.20
N MET A 403 10.29 9.34 -15.25
CA MET A 403 9.47 8.61 -14.28
C MET A 403 10.06 8.68 -12.87
N HIS A 404 11.39 8.53 -12.74
CA HIS A 404 12.08 8.66 -11.46
C HIS A 404 11.88 10.05 -10.87
N ASP A 405 12.13 11.10 -11.65
CA ASP A 405 11.94 12.50 -11.25
C ASP A 405 10.49 12.77 -10.84
N PHE A 406 9.52 12.28 -11.61
CA PHE A 406 8.10 12.42 -11.29
C PHE A 406 7.73 11.74 -9.96
N LEU A 407 8.21 10.52 -9.72
CA LEU A 407 7.93 9.80 -8.46
C LEU A 407 8.65 10.44 -7.27
N VAL A 408 9.84 11.00 -7.47
CA VAL A 408 10.57 11.76 -6.45
C VAL A 408 9.83 13.05 -6.11
N GLN A 409 9.41 13.83 -7.11
CA GLN A 409 8.67 15.08 -6.92
C GLN A 409 7.35 14.85 -6.18
N ARG A 410 6.72 13.69 -6.37
CA ARG A 410 5.48 13.30 -5.67
C ARG A 410 5.70 12.57 -4.35
N GLY A 411 6.95 12.57 -3.85
CA GLY A 411 7.32 11.94 -2.58
C GLY A 411 7.04 10.43 -2.52
N LYS A 412 6.93 9.76 -3.68
CA LYS A 412 6.59 8.34 -3.75
C LYS A 412 7.79 7.44 -3.51
N LEU A 413 8.97 7.83 -4.01
CA LEU A 413 10.18 7.00 -3.99
C LEU A 413 11.44 7.85 -3.80
N SER A 414 12.55 7.19 -3.43
CA SER A 414 13.82 7.83 -3.12
C SER A 414 14.45 8.51 -4.34
N ALA A 415 15.03 9.69 -4.15
CA ALA A 415 15.87 10.36 -5.14
C ALA A 415 17.22 9.64 -5.35
N ASP A 416 17.66 8.83 -4.39
CA ASP A 416 18.85 8.01 -4.54
C ASP A 416 18.56 6.84 -5.49
N LEU A 417 19.19 6.86 -6.67
CA LEU A 417 18.97 5.88 -7.72
C LEU A 417 19.30 4.44 -7.27
N THR A 418 20.24 4.26 -6.34
CA THR A 418 20.58 2.94 -5.79
C THR A 418 19.41 2.38 -4.99
N THR A 419 18.87 3.17 -4.06
CA THR A 419 17.69 2.83 -3.26
C THR A 419 16.47 2.62 -4.14
N PHE A 420 16.30 3.47 -5.16
CA PHE A 420 15.19 3.32 -6.10
C PHE A 420 15.28 2.03 -6.91
N LYS A 421 16.47 1.67 -7.41
CA LYS A 421 16.70 0.37 -8.09
C LYS A 421 16.48 -0.83 -7.16
N GLN A 422 16.84 -0.74 -5.89
CA GLN A 422 16.54 -1.78 -4.90
C GLN A 422 15.03 -1.94 -4.69
N PHE A 423 14.30 -0.84 -4.60
CA PHE A 423 12.84 -0.86 -4.59
C PHE A 423 12.31 -1.53 -5.86
N LEU A 424 12.74 -1.10 -7.06
CA LEU A 424 12.28 -1.67 -8.33
C LEU A 424 12.59 -3.16 -8.45
N THR A 425 13.72 -3.60 -7.89
CA THR A 425 14.07 -5.02 -7.85
C THR A 425 13.02 -5.81 -7.07
N THR A 426 12.64 -5.33 -5.89
CA THR A 426 11.59 -5.96 -5.08
C THR A 426 10.23 -5.83 -5.76
N PHE A 427 9.92 -4.65 -6.29
CA PHE A 427 8.63 -4.32 -6.87
C PHE A 427 8.31 -5.16 -8.12
N TRP A 428 9.25 -5.28 -9.04
CA TRP A 428 9.03 -6.02 -10.28
C TRP A 428 9.38 -7.50 -10.19
N PHE A 429 10.38 -7.87 -9.39
CA PHE A 429 10.91 -9.23 -9.35
C PHE A 429 10.68 -9.95 -8.03
N GLY A 430 10.16 -9.27 -7.02
CA GLY A 430 9.70 -9.94 -5.81
C GLY A 430 8.60 -10.92 -6.18
N THR A 431 8.66 -12.10 -5.56
CA THR A 431 7.78 -13.20 -5.90
C THR A 431 6.63 -13.33 -4.93
N TYR A 432 5.52 -13.87 -5.41
CA TYR A 432 4.32 -14.16 -4.63
C TYR A 432 3.58 -15.35 -5.25
N THR A 433 2.55 -15.85 -4.55
CA THR A 433 1.72 -16.93 -5.07
C THR A 433 0.55 -16.40 -5.90
N ARG A 434 0.41 -16.90 -7.15
CA ARG A 434 -0.83 -16.83 -7.94
C ARG A 434 -1.48 -18.19 -8.16
N CYS A 435 -0.83 -19.25 -7.68
CA CYS A 435 -1.37 -20.59 -7.71
C CYS A 435 -2.67 -20.68 -6.90
N THR A 436 -3.73 -21.21 -7.51
CA THR A 436 -5.02 -21.41 -6.83
C THR A 436 -5.02 -22.66 -5.97
N ASP A 437 -4.29 -23.68 -6.41
CA ASP A 437 -4.40 -25.04 -5.88
C ASP A 437 -3.48 -25.25 -4.68
N ASP A 438 -2.36 -24.52 -4.63
CA ASP A 438 -1.41 -24.53 -3.51
C ASP A 438 -0.81 -23.13 -3.28
N LYS A 439 -1.24 -22.49 -2.19
CA LYS A 439 -0.76 -21.16 -1.79
C LYS A 439 0.68 -21.14 -1.28
N ALA A 440 1.31 -22.30 -1.09
CA ALA A 440 2.73 -22.38 -0.82
C ALA A 440 3.60 -22.25 -2.08
N GLN A 441 3.02 -22.38 -3.28
CA GLN A 441 3.75 -22.21 -4.54
C GLN A 441 3.90 -20.72 -4.88
N ILE A 442 5.13 -20.23 -4.76
CA ILE A 442 5.58 -18.87 -5.06
C ILE A 442 6.16 -18.88 -6.48
N GLY A 443 5.28 -18.81 -7.48
CA GLY A 443 5.62 -18.98 -8.90
C GLY A 443 5.35 -17.76 -9.78
N SER A 444 5.18 -16.57 -9.21
CA SER A 444 4.83 -15.37 -9.98
C SER A 444 5.52 -14.12 -9.43
N SER A 445 5.71 -13.15 -10.32
CA SER A 445 6.24 -11.81 -10.05
C SER A 445 5.57 -10.80 -10.98
N GLY A 446 5.67 -9.51 -10.66
CA GLY A 446 5.14 -8.44 -11.54
C GLY A 446 5.76 -8.46 -12.94
N PHE A 447 7.05 -8.79 -13.04
CA PHE A 447 7.75 -8.91 -14.31
C PHE A 447 7.28 -10.13 -15.12
N GLU A 448 7.03 -11.27 -14.47
CA GLU A 448 6.46 -12.44 -15.14
C GLU A 448 5.06 -12.13 -15.67
N HIS A 449 4.20 -11.56 -14.83
CA HIS A 449 2.83 -11.23 -15.23
C HIS A 449 2.78 -10.26 -16.42
N VAL A 450 3.64 -9.24 -16.45
CA VAL A 450 3.60 -8.18 -17.47
C VAL A 450 4.44 -8.51 -18.70
N PHE A 451 5.75 -8.77 -18.50
CA PHE A 451 6.72 -8.86 -19.59
C PHE A 451 6.90 -10.29 -20.13
N SER A 452 7.00 -11.30 -19.25
CA SER A 452 7.21 -12.69 -19.69
C SER A 452 5.93 -13.39 -20.12
N GLY A 453 4.82 -13.04 -19.47
CA GLY A 453 3.56 -13.74 -19.46
C GLY A 453 3.55 -14.96 -18.52
N GLU A 454 2.37 -15.30 -18.04
CA GLU A 454 2.10 -16.41 -17.13
C GLU A 454 0.73 -17.06 -17.37
N PHE A 455 0.61 -18.32 -16.97
CA PHE A 455 -0.52 -19.20 -17.08
C PHE A 455 -1.11 -19.47 -15.71
N LYS A 456 -2.44 -19.54 -15.65
CA LYS A 456 -3.17 -19.92 -14.44
C LYS A 456 -4.18 -21.00 -14.80
N GLY A 457 -3.78 -22.25 -14.64
CA GLY A 457 -4.51 -23.39 -15.20
C GLY A 457 -4.54 -23.31 -16.72
N ASP A 458 -5.76 -23.25 -17.28
CA ASP A 458 -5.99 -23.30 -18.74
C ASP A 458 -6.08 -21.92 -19.41
N ILE A 459 -5.81 -20.84 -18.67
CA ILE A 459 -5.84 -19.48 -19.19
C ILE A 459 -4.47 -18.81 -19.14
N ILE A 460 -4.32 -17.76 -19.94
CA ILE A 460 -3.21 -16.81 -19.86
C ILE A 460 -3.61 -15.67 -18.92
N ASP A 461 -3.04 -15.64 -17.71
CA ASP A 461 -3.36 -14.63 -16.70
C ASP A 461 -2.70 -13.30 -17.06
N GLY A 462 -1.38 -13.29 -17.19
CA GLY A 462 -0.58 -12.13 -17.64
C GLY A 462 0.12 -12.41 -18.96
N HIS A 463 0.17 -11.43 -19.88
CA HIS A 463 1.01 -11.42 -21.09
C HIS A 463 0.77 -10.08 -21.83
N HIS A 464 1.51 -9.04 -21.44
CA HIS A 464 1.20 -7.63 -21.75
C HIS A 464 2.36 -6.88 -22.43
N ASN A 465 3.33 -7.61 -23.00
CA ASN A 465 4.45 -7.02 -23.72
C ASN A 465 4.47 -7.45 -25.20
N TRP A 466 4.48 -6.47 -26.10
CA TRP A 466 4.38 -6.73 -27.55
C TRP A 466 5.57 -7.50 -28.11
N MET A 467 6.78 -7.32 -27.57
CA MET A 467 7.96 -8.04 -28.03
C MET A 467 7.86 -9.54 -27.67
N LYS A 468 7.40 -9.85 -26.45
CA LYS A 468 7.16 -11.24 -26.04
C LYS A 468 6.07 -11.89 -26.89
N TYR A 469 4.97 -11.16 -27.12
CA TYR A 469 3.92 -11.60 -28.03
C TYR A 469 4.46 -11.89 -29.43
N TYR A 470 5.24 -10.97 -30.01
CA TYR A 470 5.85 -11.15 -31.32
C TYR A 470 6.76 -12.38 -31.40
N ILE A 471 7.62 -12.59 -30.40
CA ILE A 471 8.53 -13.75 -30.36
C ILE A 471 7.74 -15.06 -30.32
N ASN A 472 6.71 -15.13 -29.48
CA ASN A 472 5.83 -16.30 -29.40
C ASN A 472 5.02 -16.49 -30.70
N GLN A 473 4.54 -15.41 -31.33
CA GLN A 473 3.84 -15.46 -32.62
C GLN A 473 4.75 -15.99 -33.72
N LYS A 474 5.98 -15.48 -33.82
CA LYS A 474 6.98 -15.94 -34.78
C LYS A 474 7.38 -17.40 -34.56
N ALA A 475 7.35 -17.88 -33.32
CA ALA A 475 7.57 -19.28 -32.99
C ALA A 475 6.40 -20.20 -33.39
N GLY A 476 5.24 -19.63 -33.74
CA GLY A 476 4.02 -20.37 -34.06
C GLY A 476 3.20 -20.75 -32.82
N ASP A 477 3.52 -20.17 -31.65
CA ASP A 477 2.84 -20.49 -30.39
C ASP A 477 1.58 -19.63 -30.15
N ILE A 478 1.37 -18.60 -30.98
CA ILE A 478 0.20 -17.71 -30.89
C ILE A 478 -0.82 -18.05 -31.97
N ASN A 479 -2.07 -18.27 -31.56
CA ASN A 479 -3.20 -18.31 -32.47
C ASN A 479 -4.07 -17.08 -32.23
N TYR A 480 -3.97 -16.07 -33.11
CA TYR A 480 -4.75 -14.84 -32.98
C TYR A 480 -6.18 -15.00 -33.52
N TYR A 481 -7.18 -14.55 -32.77
CA TYR A 481 -8.60 -14.69 -33.13
C TYR A 481 -9.14 -13.43 -33.81
N GLY A 482 -8.75 -12.25 -33.33
CA GLY A 482 -9.27 -10.95 -33.74
C GLY A 482 -9.38 -10.01 -32.54
N TYR A 483 -10.05 -8.87 -32.73
CA TYR A 483 -10.12 -7.82 -31.72
C TYR A 483 -11.55 -7.48 -31.30
N TYR A 484 -11.72 -6.99 -30.07
CA TYR A 484 -12.94 -6.34 -29.59
C TYR A 484 -12.89 -4.84 -29.87
N THR A 485 -11.77 -4.21 -29.56
CA THR A 485 -11.47 -2.78 -29.74
C THR A 485 -10.01 -2.62 -30.17
N ASN A 486 -9.70 -1.54 -30.88
CA ASN A 486 -8.33 -1.17 -31.21
C ASN A 486 -8.20 0.33 -31.43
N ASP A 487 -7.02 0.83 -31.10
CA ASP A 487 -6.55 2.18 -31.32
C ASP A 487 -5.37 2.15 -32.31
N ASP A 488 -5.70 1.80 -33.56
CA ASP A 488 -4.78 1.75 -34.70
C ASP A 488 -3.46 1.01 -34.40
N GLN A 489 -2.29 1.65 -34.54
CA GLN A 489 -1.01 0.97 -34.32
C GLN A 489 -0.60 0.91 -32.84
N LEU A 490 -1.40 1.42 -31.90
CA LEU A 490 -0.95 1.68 -30.54
C LEU A 490 -1.36 0.61 -29.53
N THR A 491 -2.63 0.19 -29.51
CA THR A 491 -3.14 -0.76 -28.51
C THR A 491 -4.50 -1.32 -28.94
N GLY A 492 -5.01 -2.30 -28.20
CA GLY A 492 -6.37 -2.81 -28.35
C GLY A 492 -6.68 -3.91 -27.35
N THR A 493 -7.96 -4.26 -27.26
CA THR A 493 -8.44 -5.43 -26.52
C THR A 493 -8.75 -6.56 -27.50
N PHE A 494 -8.06 -7.69 -27.37
CA PHE A 494 -8.13 -8.79 -28.34
C PHE A 494 -8.00 -10.18 -27.69
N GLU A 495 -8.27 -11.22 -28.49
CA GLU A 495 -8.27 -12.62 -28.06
C GLU A 495 -7.25 -13.43 -28.85
N TYR A 496 -6.55 -14.31 -28.14
CA TYR A 496 -5.57 -15.22 -28.72
C TYR A 496 -5.31 -16.41 -27.81
N ASP A 497 -4.78 -17.49 -28.38
CA ASP A 497 -4.16 -18.55 -27.61
C ASP A 497 -2.64 -18.38 -27.59
N TRP A 498 -2.00 -18.83 -26.52
CA TRP A 498 -0.56 -18.98 -26.36
C TRP A 498 -0.30 -20.33 -25.69
N ALA A 499 0.45 -21.21 -26.36
CA ALA A 499 0.74 -22.56 -25.87
C ALA A 499 -0.53 -23.30 -25.38
N GLU A 500 -1.55 -23.32 -26.25
CA GLU A 500 -2.85 -23.98 -26.06
C GLU A 500 -3.75 -23.41 -24.95
N ARG A 501 -3.37 -22.30 -24.33
CA ARG A 501 -4.19 -21.60 -23.32
C ARG A 501 -4.78 -20.34 -23.91
N ASN A 502 -6.00 -20.00 -23.50
CA ASN A 502 -6.73 -18.87 -24.06
C ASN A 502 -6.55 -17.61 -23.22
N LYS A 503 -6.35 -16.45 -23.88
CA LYS A 503 -6.55 -15.12 -23.30
C LYS A 503 -7.80 -14.52 -23.89
N LYS A 504 -8.91 -14.61 -23.17
CA LYS A 504 -10.21 -14.15 -23.66
C LYS A 504 -10.22 -12.65 -23.95
N THR A 505 -9.61 -11.87 -23.06
CA THR A 505 -9.42 -10.43 -23.20
C THR A 505 -8.02 -10.09 -22.73
N GLY A 506 -7.24 -9.49 -23.62
CA GLY A 506 -5.91 -8.96 -23.29
C GLY A 506 -5.59 -7.76 -24.16
N GLY A 507 -4.69 -6.93 -23.66
CA GLY A 507 -4.17 -5.77 -24.37
C GLY A 507 -2.73 -5.52 -23.97
N MET A 508 -2.02 -4.80 -24.82
CA MET A 508 -0.63 -4.39 -24.63
C MET A 508 -0.35 -3.14 -25.47
N LEU A 509 0.64 -2.36 -25.07
CA LEU A 509 1.10 -1.23 -25.87
C LEU A 509 1.99 -1.78 -26.98
N PHE A 510 1.78 -1.26 -28.19
CA PHE A 510 2.61 -1.45 -29.36
C PHE A 510 3.28 -0.13 -29.70
N GLY A 511 4.42 -0.21 -30.40
CA GLY A 511 5.15 1.00 -30.77
C GLY A 511 5.73 1.77 -29.58
N THR A 512 5.87 1.15 -28.40
CA THR A 512 6.58 1.64 -27.23
C THR A 512 7.85 0.82 -26.99
N SER A 513 8.86 1.40 -26.33
CA SER A 513 10.00 0.63 -25.85
C SER A 513 9.69 -0.11 -24.53
N PRO A 514 10.39 -1.21 -24.22
CA PRO A 514 10.25 -1.86 -22.92
C PRO A 514 10.51 -0.94 -21.73
N ALA A 515 11.44 0.01 -21.88
CA ALA A 515 11.74 1.00 -20.85
C ALA A 515 10.59 2.00 -20.66
N PHE A 516 9.90 2.39 -21.75
CA PHE A 516 8.69 3.20 -21.65
C PHE A 516 7.57 2.45 -20.92
N ASP A 517 7.27 1.20 -21.32
CA ASP A 517 6.22 0.39 -20.68
C ASP A 517 6.52 0.21 -19.19
N PHE A 518 7.75 -0.16 -18.85
CA PHE A 518 8.20 -0.32 -17.47
C PHE A 518 8.03 0.97 -16.66
N SER A 519 8.41 2.11 -17.25
CA SER A 519 8.32 3.42 -16.59
C SER A 519 6.87 3.85 -16.40
N LEU A 520 6.04 3.74 -17.43
CA LEU A 520 4.62 4.06 -17.36
C LEU A 520 3.90 3.20 -16.31
N PHE A 521 4.10 1.88 -16.35
CA PHE A 521 3.47 0.96 -15.43
C PHE A 521 3.96 1.16 -13.99
N THR A 522 5.23 1.47 -13.78
CA THR A 522 5.74 1.86 -12.45
C THR A 522 5.08 3.16 -11.97
N ALA A 523 5.06 4.21 -12.80
CA ALA A 523 4.47 5.49 -12.43
C ALA A 523 2.99 5.35 -12.08
N CYS A 524 2.22 4.66 -12.93
CA CYS A 524 0.81 4.38 -12.71
C CYS A 524 0.57 3.55 -11.44
N SER A 525 1.35 2.50 -11.21
CA SER A 525 1.19 1.66 -10.01
C SER A 525 1.51 2.40 -8.71
N MET A 526 2.35 3.44 -8.76
CA MET A 526 2.71 4.23 -7.57
C MET A 526 1.81 5.44 -7.34
N THR A 527 1.02 5.85 -8.33
CA THR A 527 0.20 7.07 -8.27
C THR A 527 -1.30 6.85 -8.47
N HIS A 528 -1.69 5.82 -9.22
CA HIS A 528 -3.05 5.57 -9.70
C HIS A 528 -3.37 4.06 -9.79
N THR A 529 -3.28 3.34 -8.66
CA THR A 529 -3.66 1.92 -8.58
C THR A 529 -5.17 1.73 -8.73
N GLY A 530 -5.60 0.66 -9.41
CA GLY A 530 -7.00 0.29 -9.62
C GLY A 530 -7.31 0.01 -11.09
N GLU A 531 -8.54 -0.45 -11.35
CA GLU A 531 -9.08 -0.66 -12.70
C GLU A 531 -9.23 0.66 -13.45
N ALA A 532 -8.62 0.77 -14.62
CA ALA A 532 -8.59 1.93 -15.51
C ALA A 532 -8.31 3.26 -14.79
N ALA A 533 -7.54 3.20 -13.69
CA ALA A 533 -7.40 4.32 -12.76
C ALA A 533 -6.37 5.35 -13.23
N CYS A 534 -5.31 4.91 -13.91
CA CYS A 534 -4.25 5.78 -14.42
C CYS A 534 -4.56 6.23 -15.85
N ARG A 535 -5.32 7.32 -16.02
CA ARG A 535 -5.84 7.75 -17.33
C ARG A 535 -4.97 8.83 -17.96
N PHE A 536 -4.71 8.72 -19.26
CA PHE A 536 -3.88 9.65 -20.03
C PHE A 536 -4.21 9.57 -21.53
N MET A 537 -3.80 10.58 -22.29
CA MET A 537 -3.75 10.55 -23.74
C MET A 537 -2.39 10.03 -24.21
N LEU A 538 -2.38 9.17 -25.22
CA LEU A 538 -1.17 8.73 -25.90
C LEU A 538 -1.42 8.67 -27.41
N ASP A 539 -0.60 9.38 -28.18
CA ASP A 539 -0.72 9.51 -29.64
C ASP A 539 -2.14 9.86 -30.14
N GLY A 540 -2.91 10.62 -29.34
CA GLY A 540 -4.27 11.05 -29.67
C GLY A 540 -5.40 10.13 -29.18
N TYR A 541 -5.07 9.02 -28.52
CA TYR A 541 -6.03 8.07 -27.94
C TYR A 541 -6.10 8.21 -26.43
N GLU A 542 -7.32 8.14 -25.88
CA GLU A 542 -7.54 8.14 -24.42
C GLU A 542 -7.35 6.71 -23.89
N LEU A 543 -6.28 6.50 -23.13
CA LEU A 543 -5.91 5.22 -22.56
C LEU A 543 -5.93 5.26 -21.04
N ALA A 544 -5.91 4.08 -20.43
CA ALA A 544 -5.66 3.92 -19.01
C ALA A 544 -4.67 2.80 -18.77
N VAL A 545 -4.06 2.80 -17.59
CA VAL A 545 -3.41 1.61 -17.04
C VAL A 545 -4.24 1.11 -15.86
N THR A 546 -4.56 -0.19 -15.91
CA THR A 546 -5.02 -0.95 -14.75
C THR A 546 -3.80 -1.49 -14.04
N ALA A 547 -3.64 -1.15 -12.77
CA ALA A 547 -2.50 -1.59 -11.97
C ALA A 547 -2.88 -1.96 -10.54
N TYR A 548 -2.33 -3.07 -10.06
CA TYR A 548 -2.51 -3.57 -8.69
C TYR A 548 -1.17 -3.96 -8.09
N THR A 549 -1.04 -3.77 -6.79
CA THR A 549 0.13 -4.18 -6.00
C THR A 549 -0.29 -5.16 -4.91
N GLN A 550 0.68 -5.91 -4.38
CA GLN A 550 0.48 -6.84 -3.28
C GLN A 550 1.78 -7.04 -2.50
N GLU A 551 1.72 -7.79 -1.40
CA GLU A 551 2.90 -8.15 -0.63
C GLU A 551 3.70 -9.25 -1.33
N CYS A 552 5.04 -9.13 -1.33
CA CYS A 552 5.94 -10.18 -1.76
C CYS A 552 6.07 -11.28 -0.70
N ALA A 553 6.27 -12.53 -1.09
CA ALA A 553 6.48 -13.65 -0.17
C ALA A 553 7.71 -13.47 0.72
N ALA A 554 8.75 -12.78 0.23
CA ALA A 554 9.96 -12.44 1.00
C ALA A 554 9.84 -11.09 1.75
N GLY A 555 8.64 -10.49 1.80
CA GLY A 555 8.39 -9.16 2.33
C GLY A 555 8.67 -8.04 1.32
N GLY A 556 8.01 -6.90 1.51
CA GLY A 556 8.06 -5.75 0.61
C GLY A 556 6.85 -5.65 -0.33
N LEU A 557 6.81 -4.58 -1.12
CA LEU A 557 5.74 -4.32 -2.07
C LEU A 557 6.10 -4.89 -3.44
N CYS A 558 5.22 -5.68 -4.01
CA CYS A 558 5.30 -6.27 -5.33
C CYS A 558 4.22 -5.69 -6.26
N LEU A 559 4.56 -5.51 -7.53
CA LEU A 559 3.58 -5.32 -8.57
C LEU A 559 2.83 -6.64 -8.78
N SER A 560 1.51 -6.59 -8.67
CA SER A 560 0.65 -7.74 -8.92
C SER A 560 0.31 -7.81 -10.41
N THR A 561 -0.29 -6.75 -10.95
CA THR A 561 -0.75 -6.68 -12.34
C THR A 561 -0.55 -5.27 -12.85
N SER A 562 -0.16 -5.11 -14.13
CA SER A 562 -0.22 -3.82 -14.82
C SER A 562 -0.42 -4.04 -16.32
N TYR A 563 -1.42 -3.39 -16.91
CA TYR A 563 -1.66 -3.46 -18.36
C TYR A 563 -2.46 -2.25 -18.86
N PRO A 564 -2.34 -1.90 -20.17
CA PRO A 564 -3.11 -0.81 -20.75
C PRO A 564 -4.55 -1.23 -21.06
N GLU A 565 -5.46 -0.27 -21.00
CA GLU A 565 -6.85 -0.38 -21.43
C GLU A 565 -7.18 0.71 -22.44
N ASP A 566 -7.92 0.33 -23.48
CA ASP A 566 -8.43 1.20 -24.54
C ASP A 566 -9.96 1.35 -24.44
N ASN A 567 -10.53 2.24 -25.27
CA ASN A 567 -12.00 2.41 -25.41
C ASN A 567 -12.72 2.67 -24.06
N LEU A 568 -12.16 3.60 -23.29
CA LEU A 568 -12.66 3.99 -21.96
C LEU A 568 -14.02 4.66 -21.97
#